data_AF-B7JZD7-F1
#
_entry.id   AF-B7JZD7-F1
#
_cell.length_a   1.000
_cell.length_b   1.000
_cell.length_c   1.000
_cell.angle_alpha   90.00
_cell.angle_beta   90.00
_cell.angle_gamma   90.00
#
_symmetry.space_group_name_H-M   'P 1'
#
loop_
_entity.id
_entity.type
_entity.pdbx_description
1 polymer ?
#
loop_
_entity_poly.entity_id
_entity_poly.type
_entity_poly.pdbx_seq_one_letter_code
_entity_poly.pdbx_strand_id
1 'polypeptide(L)' 'MVPFRQTIPLPTGGELPNADDTPVDNENQNFIPNLLLFLLKFHWKQRNNWFFGVDMAIYHTIAI' A
#
# COMPACT_ATOMS: atom_id res chain seq x y z
N MET A 1 12.85 7.93 -4.08
CA MET A 1 12.13 8.50 -2.91
C MET A 1 12.32 10.00 -2.94
N VAL A 2 11.24 10.77 -3.00
CA VAL A 2 11.28 12.25 -3.04
C VAL A 2 11.52 12.77 -1.61
N PRO A 3 12.49 13.67 -1.37
CA PRO A 3 12.75 14.21 -0.04
C PRO A 3 11.61 15.11 0.44
N PHE A 4 11.13 14.88 1.67
CA PHE A 4 10.07 15.68 2.29
C PHE A 4 10.57 17.11 2.56
N ARG A 5 9.96 18.11 1.91
CA ARG A 5 10.17 19.54 2.19
C ARG A 5 8.92 20.10 2.84
N GLN A 6 9.05 20.61 4.07
CA GLN A 6 7.94 21.19 4.86
C GLN A 6 7.23 22.38 4.20
N THR A 7 7.82 23.01 3.18
CA THR A 7 7.26 24.18 2.49
C THR A 7 6.45 23.83 1.23
N ILE A 8 6.28 22.54 0.89
CA ILE A 8 5.49 22.13 -0.26
C ILE A 8 4.09 21.74 0.24
N PRO A 9 3.01 22.38 -0.24
CA PRO A 9 1.66 21.96 0.10
C PRO A 9 1.45 20.50 -0.34
N LEU A 10 0.66 19.74 0.43
CA LEU A 10 0.30 18.38 0.03
C LEU A 10 -0.44 18.45 -1.32
N PRO A 11 -0.18 17.49 -2.24
CA PRO A 11 -0.88 17.44 -3.51
C PRO A 11 -2.39 17.30 -3.29
N THR A 12 -3.16 18.04 -4.09
CA THR A 12 -4.61 17.90 -4.21
C THR A 12 -4.98 16.56 -4.84
N GLY A 13 -6.23 16.12 -4.69
CA GLY A 13 -6.68 14.83 -5.23
C GLY A 13 -6.43 14.66 -6.74
N GLY A 14 -6.47 15.74 -7.52
CA GLY A 14 -6.17 15.74 -8.96
C GLY A 14 -4.68 15.79 -9.31
N GLU A 15 -3.81 16.08 -8.35
CA GLU A 15 -2.34 16.07 -8.50
C GLU A 15 -1.73 14.74 -8.04
N LEU A 16 -2.51 13.90 -7.36
CA LEU A 16 -2.12 12.53 -7.08
C LEU A 16 -2.07 11.73 -8.38
N PRO A 17 -1.13 10.76 -8.51
CA PRO A 17 -1.16 9.81 -9.60
C PRO A 17 -2.54 9.16 -9.66
N ASN A 18 -3.30 9.43 -10.71
CA ASN A 18 -4.53 8.72 -10.99
C ASN A 18 -4.18 7.33 -11.54
N ALA A 19 -5.02 6.35 -11.28
CA ALA A 19 -4.91 5.06 -11.96
C ALA A 19 -5.00 5.32 -13.48
N ASP A 20 -4.15 4.67 -14.28
CA ASP A 20 -4.09 4.86 -15.74
C ASP A 20 -5.25 4.16 -16.48
N ASP A 21 -6.34 3.85 -15.77
CA ASP A 21 -7.52 3.08 -16.19
C ASP A 21 -7.20 1.74 -16.88
N THR A 22 -5.95 1.27 -16.81
CA THR A 22 -5.59 -0.07 -17.26
C THR A 22 -6.06 -1.09 -16.22
N PRO A 23 -6.67 -2.22 -16.64
CA PRO A 23 -6.92 -3.32 -15.72
C PRO A 23 -5.58 -3.74 -15.13
N VAL A 24 -5.45 -3.59 -13.82
CA VAL A 24 -4.16 -3.91 -13.21
C VAL A 24 -3.87 -5.40 -13.41
N ASP A 25 -2.64 -5.71 -13.82
CA ASP A 25 -2.16 -7.09 -13.91
C ASP A 25 -2.25 -7.76 -12.53
N ASN A 26 -3.22 -8.64 -12.39
CA ASN A 26 -3.54 -9.33 -11.15
C ASN A 26 -2.48 -10.37 -10.77
N GLU A 27 -1.64 -10.81 -11.70
CA GLU A 27 -0.63 -11.83 -11.43
C GLU A 27 0.48 -11.25 -10.55
N ASN A 28 1.02 -10.09 -10.93
CA ASN A 28 2.05 -9.40 -10.18
C ASN A 28 1.53 -8.82 -8.85
N GLN A 29 0.30 -8.30 -8.84
CA GLN A 29 -0.36 -7.85 -7.62
C GLN A 29 -0.56 -8.98 -6.61
N ASN A 30 -0.79 -10.22 -7.05
CA ASN A 30 -0.88 -11.37 -6.15
C ASN A 30 0.51 -11.89 -5.75
N PHE A 31 1.47 -11.91 -6.67
CA PHE A 31 2.79 -12.50 -6.45
C PHE A 31 3.59 -11.76 -5.36
N ILE A 32 3.70 -10.44 -5.48
CA ILE A 32 4.53 -9.60 -4.60
C ILE A 32 4.10 -9.71 -3.11
N PRO A 33 2.83 -9.52 -2.73
CA PRO A 33 2.43 -9.62 -1.33
C PRO A 33 2.54 -11.05 -0.79
N ASN A 34 2.33 -12.08 -1.62
CA ASN A 34 2.51 -13.47 -1.18
C ASN A 34 3.98 -13.81 -0.93
N LEU A 35 4.90 -13.32 -1.77
CA LEU A 35 6.34 -13.46 -1.52
C LEU A 35 6.75 -12.75 -0.22
N LEU A 36 6.24 -11.55 0.02
CA LEU A 36 6.48 -10.83 1.27
C LEU A 36 5.91 -11.59 2.47
N LEU A 37 4.68 -12.11 2.38
CA LEU A 37 4.07 -12.91 3.44
C LEU A 37 4.92 -14.15 3.78
N PHE A 38 5.46 -14.82 2.76
CA PHE A 38 6.37 -15.95 2.95
C PHE A 38 7.63 -15.55 3.75
N LEU A 39 8.29 -14.45 3.37
CA LEU A 39 9.47 -13.94 4.08
C LEU A 39 9.14 -13.51 5.51
N LEU A 40 8.01 -12.84 5.72
CA LEU A 40 7.55 -12.44 7.04
C LEU A 40 7.26 -13.65 7.93
N LYS A 41 6.59 -14.69 7.42
CA LYS A 41 6.39 -15.95 8.16
C LYS A 41 7.70 -16.63 8.51
N PHE A 42 8.67 -16.61 7.59
CA PHE A 42 9.99 -17.20 7.82
C PHE A 42 10.76 -16.48 8.95
N HIS A 43 10.81 -15.15 8.92
CA HIS A 43 11.55 -14.36 9.90
C HIS A 43 10.79 -14.14 11.22
N TRP A 44 9.47 -14.02 11.19
CA TRP A 44 8.63 -13.68 12.35
C TRP A 44 7.85 -14.88 12.89
N LYS A 45 8.38 -16.10 12.72
CA LYS A 45 7.72 -17.36 13.13
C LYS A 45 7.23 -17.43 14.59
N GLN A 46 7.80 -16.62 15.50
CA GLN A 46 7.43 -16.58 16.93
C GLN A 46 6.56 -15.37 17.30
N ARG A 47 6.28 -14.46 16.37
CA ARG A 47 5.47 -13.26 16.63
C ARG A 47 4.02 -13.52 16.29
N ASN A 48 3.13 -13.22 17.25
CA ASN A 48 1.68 -13.35 17.10
C ASN A 48 0.94 -11.99 17.09
N ASN A 49 1.68 -10.89 17.08
CA ASN A 49 1.15 -9.52 17.23
C ASN A 49 1.16 -8.73 15.92
N TRP A 50 0.86 -9.36 14.79
CA TRP A 50 0.85 -8.71 13.48
C TRP A 50 -0.28 -9.25 12.60
N PHE A 51 -0.71 -8.42 11.65
CA PHE A 51 -1.71 -8.72 10.66
C PHE A 51 -1.15 -8.37 9.27
N PHE A 52 -1.50 -9.16 8.26
CA PHE A 52 -1.08 -8.93 6.88
C PHE A 52 -2.31 -8.91 5.98
N GLY A 53 -2.71 -7.70 5.55
CA GLY A 53 -3.82 -7.49 4.63
C GLY A 53 -3.31 -7.27 3.21
N VAL A 54 -4.00 -7.88 2.24
CA VAL A 54 -3.79 -7.70 0.79
C VAL A 54 -5.15 -7.28 0.21
N ASP A 55 -5.14 -6.47 -0.86
CA ASP A 55 -6.35 -5.95 -1.51
C ASP A 55 -7.27 -5.17 -0.56
N MET A 56 -6.69 -4.54 0.46
CA MET A 56 -7.43 -3.78 1.46
C MET A 56 -7.55 -2.32 1.04
N ALA A 57 -8.78 -1.80 1.01
CA ALA A 57 -9.05 -0.37 0.96
C ALA A 57 -9.15 0.18 2.40
N ILE A 58 -8.46 1.29 2.67
CA ILE A 58 -8.62 2.04 3.92
C ILE A 58 -9.51 3.24 3.62
N TYR A 59 -10.71 3.22 4.18
CA TYR A 59 -11.62 4.36 4.11
C TYR A 59 -11.27 5.35 5.21
N HIS A 60 -10.87 6.56 4.81
CA HIS A 60 -10.74 7.68 5.71
C HIS A 60 -12.05 8.48 5.68
N THR A 61 -12.79 8.51 6.78
CA THR A 61 -13.92 9.43 6.92
C THR A 61 -13.36 10.82 7.13
N ILE A 62 -13.40 11.65 6.09
CA ILE A 62 -13.39 13.10 6.29
C ILE A 62 -14.76 13.40 6.91
N ALA A 63 -14.79 13.68 8.20
CA ALA A 63 -15.97 14.25 8.83
C ALA A 63 -16.19 15.63 8.19
N ILE A 64 -17.15 15.69 7.26
CA ILE A 64 -17.78 16.92 6.80
C ILE A 64 -19.21 16.87 7.33
#